data_AF-A0A9Q0BLN2-F1
#
_entry.id   AF-A0A9Q0BLN2-F1
#
_cell.length_a   1.000
_cell.length_b   1.000
_cell.length_c   1.000
_cell.angle_alpha   90.00
_cell.angle_beta   90.00
_cell.angle_gamma   90.00
#
_symmetry.space_group_name_H-M   'P 1'
#
loop_
_entity.id
_entity.type
_entity.pdbx_description
1 polymer ?
#
loop_
_entity_poly.entity_id
_entity_poly.type
_entity_poly.pdbx_seq_one_letter_code
_entity_poly.pdbx_strand_id
1 'polypeptide(L)'
;MKVIRMKALRCRTLCTCAIFGLVYCTISIFIWLMYTDNLSNATVDFEYFAIRNLGDQGKDAHLQMTKKDLMVAEQKFALYQFNAWLSERIPLNRTLGDYRDAECRNISYSSKRKVTATVTQPVMDGISSETFGYQRMPEPEQMAFDWQLERIWLPLDMYSLKNLPKPFASSLLEGRVFAIDSNWFRHLGGWDDGLRNTGGDALELSLKVWQCGGRILTIPCSRVGLIFKRDEAVAQIAPNRNHNIQVRKMIIDRIIVPTLSASKTVAEIVSQFKIELHFCTNIFAHSEIIDV
;
A
#
# COMPACT_ATOMS: atom_id res chain seq x y z
N MET A 1 -4.20 -32.16 -44.90
CA MET A 1 -3.62 -31.83 -43.57
C MET A 1 -2.86 -33.03 -43.03
N LYS A 2 -1.51 -32.94 -42.97
CA LYS A 2 -0.66 -34.00 -42.39
C LYS A 2 -0.76 -33.92 -40.87
N VAL A 3 -1.45 -34.89 -40.27
CA VAL A 3 -1.46 -35.09 -38.82
C VAL A 3 -0.09 -35.64 -38.40
N ILE A 4 0.69 -34.82 -37.70
CA ILE A 4 1.96 -35.25 -37.09
C ILE A 4 1.61 -36.11 -35.88
N ARG A 5 1.67 -37.44 -36.05
CA ARG A 5 1.63 -38.38 -34.92
C ARG A 5 2.91 -38.23 -34.11
N MET A 6 2.80 -37.72 -32.88
CA MET A 6 3.86 -37.81 -31.87
C MET A 6 4.14 -39.30 -31.58
N LYS A 7 5.34 -39.76 -31.95
CA LYS A 7 5.83 -41.08 -31.53
C LYS A 7 6.21 -41.00 -30.05
N ALA A 8 5.55 -41.80 -29.23
CA ALA A 8 5.96 -42.02 -27.85
C ALA A 8 7.41 -42.55 -27.81
N LEU A 9 8.29 -41.85 -27.10
CA LEU A 9 9.63 -42.35 -26.79
C LEU A 9 9.49 -43.60 -25.89
N ARG A 10 9.69 -44.77 -26.48
CA ARG A 10 9.89 -46.02 -25.73
C ARG A 10 11.28 -45.98 -25.08
N CYS A 11 11.35 -45.66 -23.79
CA CYS A 11 12.57 -45.82 -22.97
C CYS A 11 12.91 -47.32 -22.95
N ARG A 12 13.93 -47.74 -23.71
CA ARG A 12 14.21 -49.17 -23.96
C ARG A 12 15.10 -49.83 -22.90
N THR A 13 15.44 -49.15 -21.81
CA THR A 13 16.21 -49.70 -20.71
C THR A 13 15.91 -48.94 -19.41
N LEU A 14 15.56 -49.65 -18.34
CA LEU A 14 15.28 -49.10 -16.99
C LEU A 14 16.42 -48.20 -16.48
N CYS A 15 17.65 -48.48 -16.92
CA CYS A 15 18.88 -47.83 -16.48
C CYS A 15 19.03 -46.38 -16.98
N THR A 16 18.57 -46.05 -18.18
CA THR A 16 18.74 -44.70 -18.75
C THR A 16 17.79 -43.69 -18.09
N CYS A 17 16.55 -44.10 -17.84
CA CYS A 17 15.56 -43.25 -17.17
C CYS A 17 15.97 -42.97 -15.69
N ALA A 18 16.63 -43.91 -15.01
CA ALA A 18 17.17 -43.72 -13.66
C ALA A 18 18.36 -42.73 -13.62
N ILE A 19 19.25 -42.78 -14.61
CA ILE A 19 20.40 -41.86 -14.71
C ILE A 19 19.91 -40.43 -14.99
N PHE A 20 18.94 -40.24 -15.88
CA PHE A 20 18.35 -38.92 -16.11
C PHE A 20 17.65 -38.36 -14.88
N GLY A 21 16.95 -39.20 -14.11
CA GLY A 21 16.33 -38.81 -12.85
C GLY A 21 17.36 -38.39 -11.79
N LEU A 22 18.45 -39.14 -11.66
CA LEU A 22 19.54 -38.82 -10.72
C LEU A 22 20.26 -37.53 -11.12
N VAL A 23 20.58 -37.33 -12.40
CA VAL A 23 21.23 -36.10 -12.90
C VAL A 23 20.31 -34.90 -12.74
N TYR A 24 19.01 -35.05 -12.99
CA TYR A 24 18.05 -33.96 -12.76
C TYR A 24 17.94 -33.62 -11.26
N CYS A 25 17.84 -34.63 -10.39
CA CYS A 25 17.82 -34.41 -8.94
C CYS A 25 19.10 -33.74 -8.43
N THR A 26 20.29 -34.17 -8.88
CA THR A 26 21.55 -33.55 -8.45
C THR A 26 21.67 -32.12 -8.94
N ILE A 27 21.30 -31.82 -10.19
CA ILE A 27 21.28 -30.45 -10.72
C ILE A 27 20.26 -29.58 -9.97
N SER A 28 19.05 -30.08 -9.72
CA SER A 28 18.02 -29.35 -8.95
C SER A 28 18.46 -29.10 -7.51
N ILE A 29 19.10 -30.06 -6.85
CA ILE A 29 19.66 -29.90 -5.50
C ILE A 29 20.81 -28.87 -5.52
N PHE A 30 21.68 -28.90 -6.53
CA PHE A 30 22.78 -27.96 -6.65
C PHE A 30 22.30 -26.53 -6.92
N ILE A 31 21.31 -26.36 -7.80
CA ILE A 31 20.65 -25.08 -8.05
C ILE A 31 19.93 -24.59 -6.78
N TRP A 32 19.26 -25.49 -6.05
CA TRP A 32 18.61 -25.15 -4.79
C TRP A 32 19.64 -24.70 -3.74
N LEU A 33 20.72 -25.44 -3.52
CA LEU A 33 21.80 -25.08 -2.59
C LEU A 33 22.45 -23.74 -2.96
N MET A 34 22.77 -23.51 -4.24
CA MET A 34 23.31 -22.23 -4.70
C MET A 34 22.35 -21.06 -4.51
N TYR A 35 21.03 -21.30 -4.59
CA TYR A 35 20.03 -20.26 -4.41
C TYR A 35 19.72 -20.00 -2.92
N THR A 36 19.74 -21.04 -2.08
CA THR A 36 19.48 -20.90 -0.63
C THR A 36 20.65 -20.25 0.10
N ASP A 37 21.90 -20.58 -0.24
CA ASP A 37 23.08 -20.00 0.40
C ASP A 37 23.22 -18.50 0.10
N ASN A 38 22.72 -18.05 -1.04
CA ASN A 38 22.78 -16.65 -1.46
C ASN A 38 21.73 -15.77 -0.75
N LEU A 39 20.59 -16.34 -0.36
CA LEU A 39 19.57 -15.62 0.42
C LEU A 39 19.91 -15.54 1.91
N SER A 40 20.50 -16.57 2.50
CA SER A 40 20.90 -16.55 3.92
C SER A 40 22.10 -15.63 4.18
N ASN A 41 23.05 -15.56 3.24
CA ASN A 41 24.21 -14.67 3.39
C ASN A 41 23.85 -13.18 3.22
N ALA A 42 22.86 -12.85 2.39
CA ALA A 42 22.39 -11.47 2.23
C ALA A 42 21.80 -10.88 3.53
N THR A 43 21.13 -11.70 4.36
CA THR A 43 20.65 -11.28 5.69
C THR A 43 21.76 -11.04 6.71
N VAL A 44 22.90 -11.75 6.58
CA VAL A 44 24.05 -11.61 7.51
C VAL A 44 24.77 -10.27 7.32
N ASP A 45 24.78 -9.72 6.10
CA ASP A 45 25.43 -8.42 5.82
C ASP A 45 24.64 -7.21 6.34
N PHE A 46 23.30 -7.26 6.36
CA PHE A 46 22.48 -6.13 6.84
C PHE A 46 22.50 -5.98 8.37
N GLU A 47 22.60 -7.07 9.13
CA GLU A 47 22.66 -7.01 10.59
C GLU A 47 24.06 -6.73 11.13
N TYR A 48 25.08 -6.70 10.27
CA TYR A 48 26.48 -6.49 10.71
C TYR A 48 26.67 -5.18 11.49
N PHE A 49 25.95 -4.12 11.13
CA PHE A 49 26.01 -2.82 11.81
C PHE A 49 24.89 -2.61 12.85
N ALA A 50 23.99 -3.58 13.02
CA ALA A 50 22.84 -3.43 13.91
C ALA A 50 23.26 -3.40 15.38
N ILE A 51 22.81 -2.38 16.11
CA ILE A 51 23.03 -2.22 17.54
C ILE A 51 21.84 -2.83 18.27
N ARG A 52 22.09 -3.82 19.13
CA ARG A 52 21.04 -4.49 19.90
C ARG A 52 20.19 -3.49 20.69
N ASN A 53 18.87 -3.68 20.63
CA ASN A 53 17.85 -2.87 21.31
C ASN A 53 17.77 -1.38 20.88
N LEU A 54 18.51 -0.95 19.84
CA LEU A 54 18.40 0.42 19.35
C LEU A 54 17.02 0.65 18.72
N GLY A 55 16.27 1.62 19.24
CA GLY A 55 14.91 1.93 18.77
C GLY A 55 13.87 0.85 19.06
N ASP A 56 14.17 -0.06 20.00
CA ASP A 56 13.27 -1.13 20.41
C ASP A 56 11.99 -0.59 21.07
N GLN A 57 10.91 -1.36 20.98
CA GLN A 57 9.56 -0.95 21.37
C GLN A 57 9.05 0.31 20.63
N GLY A 58 9.65 0.66 19.49
CA GLY A 58 9.31 1.85 18.72
C GLY A 58 9.81 3.17 19.34
N LYS A 59 10.77 3.12 20.28
CA LYS A 59 11.36 4.33 20.87
C LYS A 59 12.28 5.06 19.89
N ASP A 60 12.55 6.33 20.15
CA ASP A 60 13.56 7.09 19.43
C ASP A 60 14.94 6.45 19.57
N ALA A 61 15.63 6.27 18.45
CA ALA A 61 17.01 5.83 18.40
C ALA A 61 17.94 7.05 18.44
N HIS A 62 18.79 7.11 19.46
CA HIS A 62 19.81 8.13 19.61
C HIS A 62 21.18 7.50 19.70
N LEU A 63 22.12 8.01 18.90
CA LEU A 63 23.53 7.60 18.92
C LEU A 63 24.40 8.86 18.94
N GLN A 64 25.52 8.78 19.66
CA GLN A 64 26.55 9.81 19.59
C GLN A 64 27.31 9.65 18.28
N MET A 65 27.31 10.71 17.46
CA MET A 65 27.90 10.69 16.13
C MET A 65 29.22 11.47 16.12
N THR A 66 30.24 10.93 15.47
CA THR A 66 31.45 11.71 15.18
C THR A 66 31.17 12.73 14.08
N LYS A 67 32.06 13.72 13.90
CA LYS A 67 31.93 14.68 12.78
C LYS A 67 31.88 13.99 11.42
N LYS A 68 32.63 12.90 11.25
CA LYS A 68 32.63 12.11 10.02
C LYS A 68 31.29 11.41 9.81
N ASP A 69 30.74 10.82 10.87
CA ASP A 69 29.43 10.16 10.80
C ASP A 69 28.32 11.15 10.46
N LEU A 70 28.37 12.35 11.03
CA LEU A 70 27.41 13.41 10.76
C LEU A 70 27.40 13.78 9.28
N MET A 71 28.58 13.99 8.68
CA MET A 71 28.70 14.26 7.23
C MET A 71 28.12 13.13 6.38
N VAL A 72 28.37 11.87 6.74
CA VAL A 72 27.82 10.72 6.01
C VAL A 72 26.30 10.64 6.17
N ALA A 73 25.79 10.87 7.38
CA ALA A 73 24.35 10.86 7.63
C ALA A 73 23.63 11.99 6.88
N GLU A 74 24.19 13.20 6.86
CA GLU A 74 23.65 14.32 6.07
C GLU A 74 23.63 14.02 4.57
N GLN A 75 24.70 13.43 4.04
CA GLN A 75 24.75 13.01 2.63
C GLN A 75 23.68 11.97 2.32
N LYS A 76 23.51 10.97 3.19
CA LYS A 76 22.45 9.95 3.06
C LYS A 76 21.06 10.55 3.20
N PHE A 77 20.87 11.49 4.12
CA PHE A 77 19.59 12.17 4.31
C PHE A 77 19.20 12.98 3.08
N ALA A 78 20.15 13.67 2.44
CA ALA A 78 19.90 14.38 1.19
C ALA A 78 19.43 13.44 0.07
N LEU A 79 19.97 12.22 0.00
CA LEU A 79 19.61 11.22 -1.01
C LEU A 79 18.27 10.53 -0.73
N TYR A 80 18.08 10.04 0.50
CA TYR A 80 16.95 9.16 0.86
C TYR A 80 15.80 9.89 1.56
N GLN A 81 15.99 11.14 1.98
CA GLN A 81 15.03 11.95 2.73
C GLN A 81 14.68 11.41 4.13
N PHE A 82 15.55 10.54 4.67
CA PHE A 82 15.54 10.06 6.04
C PHE A 82 16.96 9.66 6.46
N ASN A 83 17.18 9.46 7.77
CA ASN A 83 18.47 9.13 8.36
C ASN A 83 18.87 7.66 8.11
N ALA A 84 19.23 7.35 6.86
CA ALA A 84 19.60 5.98 6.49
C ALA A 84 20.85 5.47 7.23
N TRP A 85 21.76 6.37 7.65
CA TRP A 85 22.90 6.00 8.50
C TRP A 85 22.44 5.39 9.84
N LEU A 86 21.42 5.97 10.46
CA LEU A 86 20.85 5.43 11.69
C LEU A 86 20.01 4.18 11.41
N SER A 87 19.26 4.14 10.30
CA SER A 87 18.46 2.98 9.89
C SER A 87 19.27 1.69 9.78
N GLU A 88 20.48 1.76 9.20
CA GLU A 88 21.41 0.62 9.07
C GLU A 88 21.88 0.06 10.41
N ARG A 89 21.71 0.82 11.50
CA ARG A 89 22.11 0.44 12.86
C ARG A 89 20.94 -0.02 13.71
N ILE A 90 19.71 0.07 13.21
CA ILE A 90 18.50 -0.42 13.88
C ILE A 90 18.27 -1.87 13.45
N PRO A 91 18.04 -2.81 14.38
CA PRO A 91 17.75 -4.20 14.05
C PRO A 91 16.50 -4.33 13.16
N LEU A 92 16.56 -5.19 12.13
CA LEU A 92 15.43 -5.47 11.24
C LEU A 92 14.25 -6.12 11.98
N ASN A 93 14.55 -6.83 13.07
CA ASN A 93 13.58 -7.51 13.93
C ASN A 93 13.24 -6.71 15.21
N ARG A 94 13.48 -5.40 15.25
CA ARG A 94 13.12 -4.59 16.42
C ARG A 94 11.64 -4.72 16.76
N THR A 95 11.30 -4.68 18.04
CA THR A 95 9.92 -4.78 18.49
C THR A 95 9.23 -3.41 18.43
N LEU A 96 7.90 -3.42 18.38
CA LEU A 96 7.06 -2.24 18.54
C LEU A 96 6.11 -2.47 19.72
N GLY A 97 5.85 -1.41 20.49
CA GLY A 97 4.76 -1.43 21.46
C GLY A 97 3.39 -1.58 20.78
N ASP A 98 2.37 -1.95 21.54
CA ASP A 98 1.00 -1.98 21.03
C ASP A 98 0.36 -0.58 21.11
N TYR A 99 0.42 0.16 20.01
CA TYR A 99 -0.12 1.52 19.86
C TYR A 99 -1.62 1.56 19.50
N ARG A 100 -2.28 0.40 19.42
CA ARG A 100 -3.72 0.33 19.14
C ARG A 100 -4.53 0.70 20.38
N ASP A 101 -5.81 0.96 20.15
CA ASP A 101 -6.77 1.10 21.24
C ASP A 101 -6.84 -0.21 22.07
N ALA A 102 -7.08 -0.09 23.38
CA ALA A 102 -7.15 -1.23 24.28
C ALA A 102 -8.24 -2.25 23.87
N GLU A 103 -9.36 -1.79 23.31
CA GLU A 103 -10.43 -2.65 22.82
C GLU A 103 -9.97 -3.54 21.65
N CYS A 104 -8.97 -3.09 20.87
CA CYS A 104 -8.42 -3.85 19.74
C CYS A 104 -7.70 -5.14 20.16
N ARG A 105 -7.32 -5.28 21.44
CA ARG A 105 -6.59 -6.46 21.93
C ARG A 105 -7.48 -7.70 22.03
N ASN A 106 -8.78 -7.51 22.21
CA ASN A 106 -9.73 -8.58 22.49
C ASN A 106 -10.64 -8.90 21.29
N ILE A 107 -10.24 -8.50 20.08
CA ILE A 107 -11.02 -8.80 18.87
C ILE A 107 -10.83 -10.26 18.48
N SER A 108 -11.94 -10.99 18.38
CA SER A 108 -11.97 -12.34 17.82
C SER A 108 -12.32 -12.28 16.33
N TYR A 109 -11.41 -12.76 15.48
CA TYR A 109 -11.63 -12.83 14.04
C TYR A 109 -12.24 -14.18 13.66
N SER A 110 -13.28 -14.15 12.81
CA SER A 110 -13.83 -15.37 12.22
C SER A 110 -12.92 -15.87 11.09
N SER A 111 -12.63 -17.16 11.07
CA SER A 111 -11.85 -17.79 9.99
C SER A 111 -12.62 -17.91 8.66
N LYS A 112 -13.93 -17.64 8.67
CA LYS A 112 -14.74 -17.68 7.44
C LYS A 112 -14.44 -16.46 6.59
N ARG A 113 -13.70 -16.69 5.49
CA ARG A 113 -13.52 -15.68 4.43
C ARG A 113 -14.88 -15.41 3.77
N LYS A 114 -15.42 -14.21 3.99
CA LYS A 114 -16.51 -13.67 3.18
C LYS A 114 -15.88 -12.84 2.06
N VAL A 115 -16.18 -13.18 0.82
CA VAL A 115 -15.86 -12.28 -0.31
C VAL A 115 -16.76 -11.06 -0.14
N THR A 116 -16.17 -9.88 -0.02
CA THR A 116 -16.89 -8.63 0.18
C THR A 116 -16.45 -7.63 -0.87
N ALA A 117 -17.41 -6.90 -1.45
CA ALA A 117 -17.15 -5.69 -2.21
C ALA A 117 -16.73 -4.57 -1.26
N THR A 118 -15.57 -4.71 -0.63
CA THR A 118 -15.07 -3.80 0.40
C THR A 118 -13.56 -3.68 0.32
N VAL A 119 -13.07 -2.44 0.28
CA VAL A 119 -11.66 -2.11 0.46
C VAL A 119 -11.48 -1.64 1.89
N THR A 120 -10.45 -2.13 2.56
CA THR A 120 -10.10 -1.71 3.92
C THR A 120 -8.75 -1.03 3.94
N GLN A 121 -8.60 0.04 4.72
CA GLN A 121 -7.33 0.74 4.91
C GLN A 121 -7.01 0.90 6.40
N PRO A 122 -5.73 0.80 6.80
CA PRO A 122 -5.31 1.01 8.18
C PRO A 122 -5.25 2.50 8.54
N VAL A 123 -5.09 2.79 9.82
CA VAL A 123 -4.64 4.11 10.27
C VAL A 123 -3.13 4.21 10.06
N MET A 124 -2.71 5.30 9.42
CA MET A 124 -1.32 5.55 9.10
C MET A 124 -0.66 6.34 10.24
N ASP A 125 0.34 5.72 10.85
CA ASP A 125 1.17 6.31 11.89
C ASP A 125 2.46 6.88 11.33
N GLY A 126 3.07 7.80 12.07
CA GLY A 126 4.36 8.39 11.71
C GLY A 126 5.52 7.55 12.25
N ILE A 127 6.58 7.44 11.47
CA ILE A 127 7.91 7.07 11.96
C ILE A 127 8.80 8.26 11.68
N SER A 128 9.48 8.75 12.72
CA SER A 128 10.42 9.86 12.58
C SER A 128 11.51 9.53 11.55
N SER A 129 11.67 10.38 10.55
CA SER A 129 12.74 10.24 9.55
C SER A 129 14.14 10.52 10.12
N GLU A 130 14.22 11.09 11.33
CA GLU A 130 15.49 11.44 11.99
C GLU A 130 15.91 10.38 13.03
N THR A 131 14.95 9.93 13.85
CA THR A 131 15.17 9.07 15.04
C THR A 131 14.54 7.69 14.94
N PHE A 132 13.68 7.42 13.94
CA PHE A 132 12.92 6.16 13.79
C PHE A 132 12.00 5.78 14.96
N GLY A 133 11.72 6.72 15.85
CA GLY A 133 10.66 6.58 16.85
C GLY A 133 9.30 6.47 16.17
N TYR A 134 8.49 5.54 16.64
CA TYR A 134 7.13 5.33 16.19
C TYR A 134 6.20 6.32 16.90
N GLN A 135 5.43 7.05 16.11
CA GLN A 135 4.54 8.12 16.56
C GLN A 135 3.11 7.74 16.20
N ARG A 136 2.31 7.47 17.24
CA ARG A 136 0.88 7.26 17.09
C ARG A 136 0.25 8.59 16.66
N MET A 137 -0.33 8.63 15.46
CA MET A 137 -1.11 9.77 15.00
C MET A 137 -2.41 9.88 15.81
N PRO A 138 -2.94 11.11 15.99
CA PRO A 138 -4.21 11.34 16.67
C PRO A 138 -5.37 10.61 15.97
N GLU A 139 -6.55 10.66 16.60
CA GLU A 139 -7.72 9.94 16.10
C GLU A 139 -7.97 10.19 14.61
N PRO A 140 -8.30 9.13 13.85
CA PRO A 140 -8.28 9.19 12.40
C PRO A 140 -9.38 10.09 11.87
N GLU A 141 -9.06 10.90 10.87
CA GLU A 141 -10.01 11.71 10.12
C GLU A 141 -10.56 10.93 8.92
N GLN A 142 -11.72 11.34 8.43
CA GLN A 142 -12.25 10.83 7.17
C GLN A 142 -11.53 11.53 6.01
N MET A 143 -10.96 10.77 5.08
CA MET A 143 -10.43 11.33 3.84
C MET A 143 -11.54 11.53 2.82
N ALA A 144 -11.48 12.66 2.12
CA ALA A 144 -12.30 13.00 0.96
C ALA A 144 -11.44 13.72 -0.09
N PHE A 145 -12.06 14.21 -1.16
CA PHE A 145 -11.40 15.05 -2.17
C PHE A 145 -12.24 16.30 -2.46
N ASP A 146 -11.59 17.40 -2.81
CA ASP A 146 -12.25 18.64 -3.23
C ASP A 146 -12.51 18.67 -4.75
N TRP A 147 -13.08 19.77 -5.25
CA TRP A 147 -13.40 19.93 -6.67
C TRP A 147 -12.17 20.08 -7.57
N GLN A 148 -11.00 20.28 -6.97
CA GLN A 148 -9.69 20.28 -7.61
C GLN A 148 -9.09 18.88 -7.64
N LEU A 149 -9.82 17.88 -7.13
CA LEU A 149 -9.42 16.48 -6.98
C LEU A 149 -8.25 16.31 -6.00
N GLU A 150 -8.04 17.28 -5.12
CA GLU A 150 -7.03 17.21 -4.09
C GLU A 150 -7.58 16.52 -2.85
N ARG A 151 -6.72 15.75 -2.17
CA ARG A 151 -7.07 15.07 -0.93
C ARG A 151 -7.29 16.07 0.18
N ILE A 152 -8.44 15.97 0.83
CA ILE A 152 -8.79 16.70 2.03
C ILE A 152 -9.11 15.75 3.19
N TRP A 153 -9.05 16.30 4.39
CA TRP A 153 -9.38 15.60 5.62
C TRP A 153 -10.59 16.25 6.25
N LEU A 154 -11.55 15.43 6.65
CA LEU A 154 -12.79 15.84 7.28
C LEU A 154 -12.87 15.23 8.68
N PRO A 155 -13.42 15.97 9.66
CA PRO A 155 -13.69 15.39 10.97
C PRO A 155 -14.67 14.21 10.82
N LEU A 156 -14.51 13.20 11.67
CA LEU A 156 -15.47 12.09 11.72
C LEU A 156 -16.85 12.61 12.16
N ASP A 157 -17.88 11.97 11.63
CA ASP A 157 -19.24 12.17 12.13
C ASP A 157 -19.35 11.70 13.59
N MET A 158 -20.32 12.26 14.31
CA MET A 158 -20.47 12.01 15.75
C MET A 158 -20.74 10.52 16.08
N TYR A 159 -21.36 9.77 15.18
CA TYR A 159 -21.62 8.35 15.38
C TYR A 159 -20.33 7.54 15.27
N SER A 160 -19.53 7.76 14.22
CA SER A 160 -18.24 7.10 14.05
C SER A 160 -17.28 7.43 15.18
N LEU A 161 -17.19 8.71 15.57
CA LEU A 161 -16.33 9.17 16.66
C LEU A 161 -16.66 8.48 18.01
N LYS A 162 -17.95 8.34 18.33
CA LYS A 162 -18.40 7.65 19.56
C LYS A 162 -18.18 6.14 19.55
N ASN A 163 -18.01 5.54 18.37
CA ASN A 163 -17.89 4.10 18.19
C ASN A 163 -16.45 3.65 17.90
N LEU A 164 -15.47 4.55 17.91
CA LEU A 164 -14.06 4.16 17.83
C LEU A 164 -13.73 3.15 18.96
N PRO A 165 -12.92 2.11 18.67
CA PRO A 165 -12.12 1.89 17.46
C PRO A 165 -12.80 1.03 16.37
N LYS A 166 -14.15 0.98 16.33
CA LYS A 166 -14.85 0.21 15.28
C LYS A 166 -14.56 0.77 13.87
N PRO A 167 -14.59 -0.10 12.84
CA PRO A 167 -14.48 0.34 11.45
C PRO A 167 -15.51 1.40 11.08
N PHE A 168 -15.09 2.41 10.32
CA PHE A 168 -15.96 3.47 9.80
C PHE A 168 -15.76 3.66 8.30
N ALA A 169 -16.76 4.22 7.63
CA ALA A 169 -16.72 4.42 6.19
C ALA A 169 -15.82 5.62 5.82
N SER A 170 -15.10 5.52 4.70
CA SER A 170 -14.31 6.62 4.14
C SER A 170 -14.65 6.81 2.67
N SER A 171 -14.63 8.05 2.18
CA SER A 171 -14.95 8.32 0.77
C SER A 171 -13.74 8.14 -0.16
N LEU A 172 -12.52 8.18 0.38
CA LEU A 172 -11.28 8.10 -0.38
C LEU A 172 -10.31 7.08 0.23
N LEU A 173 -9.57 6.37 -0.63
CA LEU A 173 -8.43 5.52 -0.24
C LEU A 173 -7.17 6.34 -0.02
N GLU A 174 -6.33 5.88 0.90
CA GLU A 174 -5.06 6.52 1.15
C GLU A 174 -4.10 6.29 -0.02
N GLY A 175 -4.16 5.09 -0.61
CA GLY A 175 -3.41 4.70 -1.80
C GLY A 175 -2.15 3.89 -1.52
N ARG A 176 -1.42 4.15 -0.42
CA ARG A 176 -0.16 3.43 -0.15
C ARG A 176 -0.39 2.05 0.48
N VAL A 177 -1.37 1.95 1.36
CA VAL A 177 -1.66 0.70 2.10
C VAL A 177 -3.16 0.47 2.17
N PHE A 178 -3.60 -0.66 1.63
CA PHE A 178 -4.98 -1.12 1.70
C PHE A 178 -5.04 -2.64 1.50
N ALA A 179 -6.17 -3.24 1.82
CA ALA A 179 -6.49 -4.62 1.52
C ALA A 179 -7.81 -4.69 0.74
N ILE A 180 -7.82 -5.51 -0.30
CA ILE A 180 -8.95 -5.73 -1.19
C ILE A 180 -8.99 -7.20 -1.60
N ASP A 181 -10.18 -7.76 -1.80
CA ASP A 181 -10.29 -9.09 -2.40
C ASP A 181 -9.76 -9.09 -3.84
N SER A 182 -8.87 -10.02 -4.16
CA SER A 182 -8.20 -10.07 -5.46
C SER A 182 -9.15 -10.33 -6.64
N ASN A 183 -10.23 -11.10 -6.44
CA ASN A 183 -11.18 -11.36 -7.50
C ASN A 183 -12.05 -10.12 -7.74
N TRP A 184 -12.44 -9.45 -6.66
CA TRP A 184 -13.17 -8.20 -6.77
C TRP A 184 -12.32 -7.08 -7.38
N PHE A 185 -11.04 -6.96 -7.04
CA PHE A 185 -10.12 -6.00 -7.68
C PHE A 185 -10.04 -6.21 -9.20
N ARG A 186 -9.91 -7.46 -9.66
CA ARG A 186 -9.94 -7.79 -11.08
C ARG A 186 -11.29 -7.49 -11.72
N HIS A 187 -12.38 -7.72 -10.98
CA HIS A 187 -13.73 -7.42 -11.44
C HIS A 187 -13.95 -5.91 -11.63
N LEU A 188 -13.30 -5.06 -10.83
CA LEU A 188 -13.27 -3.60 -11.01
C LEU A 188 -12.40 -3.16 -12.21
N GLY A 189 -11.72 -4.09 -12.89
CA GLY A 189 -10.82 -3.80 -14.01
C GLY A 189 -9.38 -3.48 -13.58
N GLY A 190 -9.02 -3.68 -12.31
CA GLY A 190 -7.67 -3.40 -11.82
C GLY A 190 -7.31 -1.91 -11.86
N TRP A 191 -6.01 -1.61 -11.95
CA TRP A 191 -5.52 -0.26 -12.18
C TRP A 191 -5.73 0.16 -13.63
N ASP A 192 -5.96 1.46 -13.86
CA ASP A 192 -5.95 2.02 -15.20
C ASP A 192 -4.51 2.17 -15.72
N ASP A 193 -4.17 1.40 -16.76
CA ASP A 193 -2.87 1.45 -17.45
C ASP A 193 -2.57 2.83 -18.09
N GLY A 194 -3.60 3.66 -18.28
CA GLY A 194 -3.51 5.02 -18.78
C GLY A 194 -3.01 6.03 -17.75
N LEU A 195 -3.08 5.70 -16.46
CA LEU A 195 -2.56 6.54 -15.38
C LEU A 195 -1.03 6.59 -15.45
N ARG A 196 -0.52 7.81 -15.51
CA ARG A 196 0.92 8.10 -15.50
C ARG A 196 1.26 8.82 -14.21
N ASN A 197 2.37 8.42 -13.59
CA ASN A 197 2.86 8.93 -12.30
C ASN A 197 1.96 8.56 -11.11
N THR A 198 2.35 9.00 -9.91
CA THR A 198 1.68 8.70 -8.63
C THR A 198 0.62 9.74 -8.29
N GLY A 199 -0.48 9.35 -7.64
CA GLY A 199 -1.40 10.28 -6.95
C GLY A 199 -2.85 10.24 -7.43
N GLY A 200 -3.10 9.85 -8.68
CA GLY A 200 -4.46 9.69 -9.22
C GLY A 200 -5.07 8.30 -9.02
N ASP A 201 -4.23 7.30 -8.78
CA ASP A 201 -4.57 5.89 -8.59
C ASP A 201 -5.51 5.69 -7.39
N ALA A 202 -5.20 6.30 -6.25
CA ALA A 202 -6.04 6.19 -5.06
C ALA A 202 -7.46 6.74 -5.28
N LEU A 203 -7.58 7.88 -5.97
CA LEU A 203 -8.86 8.50 -6.30
C LEU A 203 -9.64 7.66 -7.32
N GLU A 204 -8.97 7.20 -8.37
CA GLU A 204 -9.53 6.37 -9.42
C GLU A 204 -10.14 5.07 -8.86
N LEU A 205 -9.39 4.34 -8.05
CA LEU A 205 -9.88 3.13 -7.41
C LEU A 205 -11.01 3.43 -6.42
N SER A 206 -10.96 4.56 -5.72
CA SER A 206 -12.04 4.96 -4.81
C SER A 206 -13.36 5.20 -5.55
N LEU A 207 -13.30 5.87 -6.70
CA LEU A 207 -14.47 6.09 -7.56
C LEU A 207 -15.04 4.77 -8.08
N LYS A 208 -14.19 3.88 -8.61
CA LYS A 208 -14.59 2.52 -9.04
C LYS A 208 -15.33 1.76 -7.95
N VAL A 209 -14.76 1.75 -6.74
CA VAL A 209 -15.34 1.05 -5.60
C VAL A 209 -16.74 1.57 -5.29
N TRP A 210 -16.91 2.89 -5.16
CA TRP A 210 -18.22 3.48 -4.83
C TRP A 210 -19.25 3.32 -5.96
N GLN A 211 -18.83 3.53 -7.20
CA GLN A 211 -19.74 3.46 -8.35
C GLN A 211 -20.18 2.03 -8.67
N CYS A 212 -19.36 1.02 -8.35
CA CYS A 212 -19.72 -0.39 -8.52
C CYS A 212 -20.31 -1.03 -7.23
N GLY A 213 -20.85 -0.23 -6.31
CA GLY A 213 -21.60 -0.71 -5.14
C GLY A 213 -20.76 -1.29 -4.00
N GLY A 214 -19.44 -1.06 -4.03
CA GLY A 214 -18.54 -1.43 -2.94
C GLY A 214 -18.50 -0.40 -1.81
N ARG A 215 -17.63 -0.65 -0.83
CA ARG A 215 -17.42 0.22 0.32
C ARG A 215 -15.93 0.39 0.59
N ILE A 216 -15.55 1.55 1.11
CA ILE A 216 -14.21 1.78 1.66
C ILE A 216 -14.34 1.96 3.16
N LEU A 217 -13.59 1.17 3.93
CA LEU A 217 -13.59 1.22 5.39
C LEU A 217 -12.19 1.52 5.93
N THR A 218 -12.10 2.48 6.84
CA THR A 218 -10.91 2.67 7.65
C THR A 218 -11.02 1.79 8.90
N ILE A 219 -9.96 1.06 9.23
CA ILE A 219 -9.92 0.08 10.32
C ILE A 219 -8.99 0.60 11.43
N PRO A 220 -9.49 1.25 12.50
CA PRO A 220 -8.66 1.86 13.55
C PRO A 220 -7.72 0.88 14.28
N CYS A 221 -8.13 -0.38 14.40
CA CYS A 221 -7.32 -1.45 15.00
C CYS A 221 -6.22 -1.99 14.09
N SER A 222 -6.20 -1.62 12.80
CA SER A 222 -5.09 -1.89 11.90
C SER A 222 -4.27 -0.62 11.76
N ARG A 223 -2.98 -0.67 12.13
CA ARG A 223 -2.10 0.49 12.12
C ARG A 223 -0.81 0.17 11.39
N VAL A 224 -0.33 1.09 10.57
CA VAL A 224 0.91 0.94 9.80
C VAL A 224 1.73 2.21 9.92
N GLY A 225 2.98 2.09 10.35
CA GLY A 225 3.89 3.22 10.46
C GLY A 225 4.56 3.52 9.12
N LEU A 226 4.58 4.80 8.72
CA LEU A 226 5.27 5.31 7.54
C LEU A 226 6.35 6.31 7.94
N ILE A 227 7.50 6.22 7.29
CA ILE A 227 8.50 7.28 7.34
C ILE A 227 8.06 8.36 6.35
N PHE A 228 7.51 9.44 6.87
CA PHE A 228 7.18 10.60 6.04
C PHE A 228 8.45 11.37 5.70
N LYS A 229 8.56 11.84 4.45
CA LYS A 229 9.55 12.86 4.10
C LYS A 229 9.34 14.09 4.98
N ARG A 230 10.40 14.87 5.22
CA ARG A 230 10.31 16.06 6.09
C ARG A 230 9.13 16.98 5.71
N ASP A 231 8.95 17.25 4.42
CA ASP A 231 7.85 18.09 3.93
C ASP A 231 6.47 17.46 4.14
N GLU A 232 6.35 16.14 3.96
CA GLU A 232 5.11 15.38 4.21
C GLU A 232 4.76 15.36 5.71
N ALA A 233 5.76 15.15 6.58
CA ALA A 233 5.58 15.13 8.03
C ALA A 233 5.09 16.49 8.56
N VAL A 234 5.69 17.59 8.06
CA VAL A 234 5.27 18.95 8.40
C VAL A 234 3.83 19.22 7.94
N ALA A 235 3.46 18.75 6.74
CA ALA A 235 2.10 18.91 6.22
C ALA A 235 1.04 18.18 7.06
N GLN A 236 1.37 17.00 7.62
CA GLN A 236 0.44 16.21 8.45
C GLN A 236 0.17 16.85 9.83
N ILE A 237 1.13 17.63 10.37
CA ILE A 237 1.06 18.18 11.74
C ILE A 237 0.61 19.66 11.74
N ALA A 238 0.57 20.33 10.59
CA ALA A 238 0.25 21.75 10.52
C ALA A 238 -1.21 22.06 10.96
N PRO A 239 -1.43 23.07 11.84
CA PRO A 239 -2.74 23.40 12.43
C PRO A 239 -3.79 23.93 11.43
N ASN A 240 -3.41 24.10 10.17
CA ASN A 240 -4.27 24.28 9.01
C ASN A 240 -3.54 23.63 7.84
N ARG A 241 -3.53 22.28 7.76
CA ARG A 241 -2.87 21.45 6.73
C ARG A 241 -2.78 22.21 5.41
N ASN A 242 -1.66 22.91 5.21
CA ASN A 242 -1.65 24.08 4.31
C ASN A 242 -1.72 23.57 2.88
N HIS A 243 -2.81 23.87 2.16
CA HIS A 243 -3.03 23.46 0.75
C HIS A 243 -1.81 23.80 -0.14
N ASN A 244 -1.03 24.82 0.22
CA ASN A 244 0.17 25.24 -0.51
C ASN A 244 1.44 24.38 -0.26
N ILE A 245 1.46 23.56 0.80
CA ILE A 245 2.59 22.65 1.15
C ILE A 245 2.29 21.21 0.72
N GLN A 246 1.03 20.89 0.35
CA GLN A 246 0.69 19.67 -0.37
C GLN A 246 1.69 19.52 -1.52
N VAL A 247 2.54 18.50 -1.42
CA VAL A 247 3.66 18.21 -2.32
C VAL A 247 3.29 18.63 -3.73
N ARG A 248 3.94 19.72 -4.19
CA ARG A 248 3.66 20.41 -5.44
C ARG A 248 3.13 19.45 -6.51
N LYS A 249 1.88 19.65 -6.90
CA LYS A 249 1.34 19.34 -8.23
C LYS A 249 1.86 18.02 -8.82
N MET A 250 1.24 16.91 -8.45
CA MET A 250 1.18 15.74 -9.33
C MET A 250 -0.25 15.23 -9.37
N ILE A 251 -1.14 16.06 -9.92
CA ILE A 251 -2.46 15.61 -10.34
C ILE A 251 -2.62 15.95 -11.81
N ILE A 252 -2.44 14.91 -12.62
CA ILE A 252 -3.16 14.65 -13.87
C ILE A 252 -2.94 15.65 -15.03
N ASP A 253 -1.99 15.33 -15.91
CA ASP A 253 -1.96 15.87 -17.28
C ASP A 253 -2.80 15.02 -18.28
N ARG A 254 -3.44 13.92 -17.85
CA ARG A 254 -4.19 13.01 -18.77
C ARG A 254 -5.68 12.79 -18.51
N ILE A 255 -6.20 12.94 -17.29
CA ILE A 255 -7.65 12.98 -17.02
C ILE A 255 -8.22 14.37 -17.37
N ILE A 256 -7.39 15.42 -17.52
CA ILE A 256 -7.89 16.81 -17.65
C ILE A 256 -7.36 17.62 -18.88
N VAL A 257 -6.21 17.32 -19.48
CA VAL A 257 -5.66 18.17 -20.56
C VAL A 257 -5.55 17.39 -21.88
N PRO A 258 -6.70 17.23 -22.58
CA PRO A 258 -7.03 18.23 -23.60
C PRO A 258 -8.54 18.56 -23.70
N THR A 259 -9.30 18.53 -22.60
CA THR A 259 -10.77 18.78 -22.65
C THR A 259 -11.30 19.85 -21.69
N LEU A 260 -10.44 20.66 -21.08
CA LEU A 260 -10.83 21.94 -20.45
C LEU A 260 -10.64 23.14 -21.40
N SER A 261 -10.82 22.93 -22.70
CA SER A 261 -11.09 24.02 -23.63
C SER A 261 -12.60 24.25 -23.67
N ALA A 262 -13.00 25.41 -23.16
CA ALA A 262 -14.34 26.01 -23.24
C ALA A 262 -15.47 25.36 -22.42
N SER A 263 -15.93 26.10 -21.41
CA SER A 263 -17.34 26.19 -20.97
C SER A 263 -18.11 24.87 -20.91
N LYS A 264 -17.83 24.05 -19.91
CA LYS A 264 -18.70 22.94 -19.52
C LYS A 264 -19.09 23.02 -18.05
N THR A 265 -20.36 22.76 -17.77
CA THR A 265 -20.95 22.70 -16.44
C THR A 265 -20.52 21.44 -15.68
N VAL A 266 -20.60 21.44 -14.35
CA VAL A 266 -20.27 20.26 -13.50
C VAL A 266 -21.04 19.01 -13.93
N ALA A 267 -22.28 19.17 -14.41
CA ALA A 267 -23.08 18.07 -14.96
C ALA A 267 -22.48 17.46 -16.24
N GLU A 268 -21.78 18.25 -17.06
CA GLU A 268 -21.11 17.80 -18.28
C GLU A 268 -19.74 17.19 -17.99
N ILE A 269 -19.06 17.60 -16.91
CA ILE A 269 -17.86 16.92 -16.40
C ILE A 269 -18.25 15.53 -15.89
N VAL A 270 -19.32 15.44 -15.10
CA VAL A 270 -19.90 14.16 -14.64
C VAL A 270 -20.43 13.33 -15.82
N SER A 271 -20.96 13.96 -16.88
CA SER A 271 -21.39 13.25 -18.10
C SER A 271 -20.21 12.76 -18.96
N GLN A 272 -19.08 13.46 -18.97
CA GLN A 272 -17.85 13.01 -19.64
C GLN A 272 -17.16 11.88 -18.87
N PHE A 273 -17.21 11.87 -17.53
CA PHE A 273 -16.93 10.67 -16.75
C PHE A 273 -17.86 9.52 -17.18
N LYS A 274 -19.13 9.79 -17.46
CA LYS A 274 -20.12 8.81 -17.98
C LYS A 274 -19.78 8.19 -19.35
N ILE A 275 -18.83 8.75 -20.12
CA ILE A 275 -18.45 8.22 -21.44
C ILE A 275 -17.31 7.17 -21.35
N GLU A 276 -16.58 7.08 -20.24
CA GLU A 276 -15.59 6.00 -19.98
C GLU A 276 -15.87 5.18 -18.71
N LEU A 277 -16.98 5.42 -18.00
CA LEU A 277 -17.44 4.59 -16.86
C LEU A 277 -18.13 3.29 -17.32
N HIS A 278 -17.50 2.53 -18.22
CA HIS A 278 -17.88 1.15 -18.55
C HIS A 278 -17.43 0.13 -17.48
N PHE A 279 -16.99 0.58 -16.30
CA PHE A 279 -16.48 -0.31 -15.24
C PHE A 279 -17.55 -1.24 -14.67
N CYS A 280 -18.79 -0.75 -14.53
CA CYS A 280 -19.86 -1.51 -13.89
C CYS A 280 -20.95 -2.02 -14.87
N THR A 281 -20.85 -1.75 -16.17
CA THR A 281 -21.91 -2.12 -17.14
C THR A 281 -21.97 -3.61 -17.47
N ASN A 282 -20.88 -4.37 -17.25
CA ASN A 282 -20.96 -5.83 -17.24
C ASN A 282 -21.51 -6.40 -15.91
N ILE A 283 -21.79 -5.54 -14.91
CA ILE A 283 -22.28 -5.92 -13.58
C ILE A 283 -23.82 -5.85 -13.52
N PHE A 284 -24.43 -4.89 -14.23
CA PHE A 284 -25.90 -4.71 -14.25
C PHE A 284 -26.66 -5.59 -15.25
N ALA A 285 -25.99 -6.45 -16.03
CA ALA A 285 -26.68 -7.35 -16.95
C ALA A 285 -27.43 -8.51 -16.25
N HIS A 286 -27.19 -8.73 -14.94
CA HIS A 286 -27.76 -9.88 -14.20
C HIS A 286 -28.23 -9.61 -12.75
N SER A 287 -28.38 -8.35 -12.32
CA SER A 287 -29.03 -8.07 -11.03
C SER A 287 -30.28 -7.24 -11.23
N GLU A 288 -31.42 -7.88 -11.01
CA GLU A 288 -32.68 -7.20 -10.75
C GLU A 288 -32.47 -6.12 -9.69
N ILE A 289 -32.98 -4.94 -10.03
CA ILE A 289 -32.97 -3.72 -9.24
C ILE A 289 -33.61 -4.03 -7.87
N ILE A 290 -32.83 -3.96 -6.80
CA ILE A 290 -33.37 -3.80 -5.46
C ILE A 290 -33.36 -2.29 -5.18
N ASP A 291 -34.51 -1.66 -5.41
CA ASP A 291 -34.80 -0.31 -4.95
C ASP A 291 -34.82 -0.28 -3.42
N VAL A 292 -34.15 0.73 -2.84
CA VAL A 292 -34.36 1.23 -1.48
C VAL A 292 -34.58 2.73 -1.56
#